data_AF-A0A4E9EZQ0-F1
#
_entry.id   AF-A0A4E9EZQ0-F1
#
_cell.length_a   1.000
_cell.length_b   1.000
_cell.length_c   1.000
_cell.angle_alpha   90.00
_cell.angle_beta   90.00
_cell.angle_gamma   90.00
#
_symmetry.space_group_name_H-M   'P 1'
#
loop_
_entity.id
_entity.type
_entity.pdbx_description
1 polymer ?
#
loop_
_entity_poly.entity_id
_entity_poly.type
_entity_poly.pdbx_seq_one_letter_code
_entity_poly.pdbx_strand_id
1 'polypeptide(L)'
;MYGVVVTPPLNETEIMHVVYVGEKIPLLFIKRIPISNRAKLTKKEYKDLEKAERSRSLMFGDWIEFEESDVIEGCIEKYVKIFPLSSCRSSGDHLQIESTCVFSPSARGWENECYCELFGKVRVDPELRNCFLADVAYRCWISVEVTRISSLNVELAEYIDVSEELNLVNEAPWNHKDPRFVTIVSSDTDEGDSDSKQISFPYEIYGVPGVLVSERNVYSSQYPDVKIVLAYVRRGRHTPVGSRIQFNAYYSIPLQSYVIRSYRALVKQSFVAKPFQFGSQFLLEIYAKWEPNLPMGHLWSENKDFGLIYDTDGLLLPIFLGKNPYAPVCVHVADIGPSRLSRFAIKDLSDMTTTEANVAMNTSYAELSDDGFVLGDGSLLASRYLYLKIRFDSSSQKGWDKLVPGTWVKFTASSPAGIPDFRIKTWSLTTNPLLVQIHAFPTCSGHVFEASGFFDEELSALKSTVFGFIEIPREKRSLMIPRDKGVTIVWVREDKRNKRARFVLHSVEAPQTVDDGNDTEKKSLGSLMNEAEQCYVIEKFILPCKRIDCKGKQLLKRCFNNRAVVNSLIQASTDELLTGIVKLLTAEKLES
;
A
#
# COMPACT_ATOMS: atom_id res chain seq x y z
N MET A 1 -10.33 26.99 32.02
CA MET A 1 -9.97 25.57 31.85
C MET A 1 -11.24 24.74 31.81
N TYR A 2 -11.23 23.62 31.10
CA TYR A 2 -12.36 22.69 31.04
C TYR A 2 -11.95 21.37 31.71
N GLY A 3 -12.83 20.81 32.53
CA GLY A 3 -12.61 19.51 33.16
C GLY A 3 -13.85 18.66 33.17
N VAL A 4 -13.66 17.34 33.22
CA VAL A 4 -14.73 16.34 33.30
C VAL A 4 -14.68 15.62 34.64
N VAL A 5 -15.83 15.43 35.27
CA VAL A 5 -15.98 14.69 36.52
C VAL A 5 -15.84 13.20 36.24
N VAL A 6 -14.77 12.60 36.76
CA VAL A 6 -14.38 11.19 36.49
C VAL A 6 -14.62 10.26 37.68
N THR A 7 -15.44 10.67 38.66
CA THR A 7 -15.90 9.79 39.74
C THR A 7 -17.37 10.05 40.08
N PRO A 8 -18.12 9.04 40.54
CA PRO A 8 -19.36 9.28 41.27
C PRO A 8 -19.09 10.05 42.58
N PRO A 9 -20.11 10.65 43.21
CA PRO A 9 -19.93 11.33 44.50
C PRO A 9 -19.29 10.39 45.54
N LEU A 10 -18.04 10.67 45.94
CA LEU A 10 -17.31 9.89 46.93
C LEU A 10 -17.83 10.23 48.32
N ASN A 11 -18.74 9.41 48.83
CA ASN A 11 -19.48 9.78 50.03
C ASN A 11 -18.69 9.69 51.34
N GLU A 12 -17.54 9.04 51.32
CA GLU A 12 -16.75 8.66 52.50
C GLU A 12 -15.53 9.56 52.72
N THR A 13 -15.24 10.51 51.82
CA THR A 13 -14.05 11.37 51.85
C THR A 13 -14.37 12.87 51.87
N GLU A 14 -13.41 13.72 52.29
CA GLU A 14 -13.54 15.19 52.14
C GLU A 14 -13.63 15.62 50.66
N ILE A 15 -12.97 14.85 49.80
CA ILE A 15 -13.06 14.94 48.35
C ILE A 15 -14.43 14.38 47.93
N MET A 16 -15.25 15.21 47.29
CA MET A 16 -16.56 14.83 46.76
C MET A 16 -16.42 14.26 45.34
N HIS A 17 -15.58 14.88 44.50
CA HIS A 17 -15.37 14.49 43.11
C HIS A 17 -13.91 14.65 42.70
N VAL A 18 -13.49 13.79 41.78
CA VAL A 18 -12.24 13.89 41.01
C VAL A 18 -12.55 14.44 39.61
N VAL A 19 -11.75 15.40 39.16
CA VAL A 19 -11.90 16.09 37.88
C VAL A 19 -10.63 15.90 37.04
N TYR A 20 -10.82 15.45 35.79
CA TYR A 20 -9.76 15.36 34.78
C TYR A 20 -9.81 16.58 33.86
N VAL A 21 -8.66 17.21 33.61
CA VAL A 21 -8.53 18.44 32.80
C VAL A 21 -7.77 18.17 31.50
N GLY A 22 -6.66 17.42 31.58
CA GLY A 22 -5.83 17.08 30.43
C GLY A 22 -4.59 16.28 30.86
N GLU A 23 -3.92 15.65 29.89
CA GLU A 23 -2.82 14.70 30.14
C GLU A 23 -1.67 15.31 30.96
N LYS A 24 -1.39 16.60 30.74
CA LYS A 24 -0.28 17.34 31.39
C LYS A 24 -0.64 17.90 32.77
N ILE A 25 -1.90 17.80 33.20
CA ILE A 25 -2.41 18.41 34.43
C ILE A 25 -2.76 17.29 35.42
N PRO A 26 -2.28 17.33 36.68
CA PRO A 26 -2.68 16.34 37.68
C PRO A 26 -4.19 16.38 37.93
N LEU A 27 -4.75 15.26 38.39
CA LEU A 27 -6.16 15.20 38.77
C LEU A 27 -6.48 16.27 39.83
N LEU A 28 -7.57 17.01 39.58
CA LEU A 28 -8.07 18.04 40.50
C LEU A 28 -9.26 17.51 41.29
N PHE A 29 -9.56 18.15 42.41
CA PHE A 29 -10.58 17.69 43.34
C PHE A 29 -11.63 18.77 43.62
N ILE A 30 -12.86 18.36 43.87
CA ILE A 30 -13.90 19.23 44.43
C ILE A 30 -14.19 18.73 45.83
N LYS A 31 -13.97 19.58 46.83
CA LYS A 31 -14.25 19.26 48.23
C LYS A 31 -15.73 19.44 48.55
N ARG A 32 -16.18 18.73 49.59
CA ARG A 32 -17.49 18.98 50.18
C ARG A 32 -17.56 20.38 50.78
N ILE A 33 -18.64 21.10 50.49
CA ILE A 33 -18.95 22.35 51.17
C ILE A 33 -19.18 22.00 52.65
N PRO A 34 -18.51 22.68 53.60
CA PRO A 34 -18.76 22.47 55.03
C PRO A 34 -20.25 22.62 55.35
N ILE A 35 -20.78 21.72 56.17
CA ILE A 35 -22.19 21.76 56.58
C ILE A 35 -22.46 23.09 57.29
N SER A 36 -23.05 24.04 56.57
CA SER A 36 -23.58 25.25 57.18
C SER A 36 -24.68 24.84 58.16
N ASN A 37 -24.71 25.41 59.36
CA ASN A 37 -25.70 25.04 60.38
C ASN A 37 -27.11 25.42 59.89
N ARG A 38 -27.77 24.46 59.22
CA ARG A 38 -29.08 24.62 58.56
C ARG A 38 -30.18 25.09 59.53
N ALA A 39 -30.00 24.87 60.84
CA ALA A 39 -30.95 25.28 61.87
C ALA A 39 -31.05 26.81 62.06
N LYS A 40 -30.05 27.59 61.60
CA LYS A 40 -30.03 29.06 61.73
C LYS A 40 -30.56 29.80 60.51
N LEU A 41 -30.89 29.10 59.42
CA LEU A 41 -31.32 29.73 58.17
C LEU A 41 -32.83 30.01 58.17
N THR A 42 -33.22 31.15 57.63
CA THR A 42 -34.63 31.44 57.31
C THR A 42 -35.15 30.50 56.22
N LYS A 43 -36.48 30.33 56.11
CA LYS A 43 -37.10 29.47 55.07
C LYS A 43 -36.73 29.88 53.64
N LYS A 44 -36.47 31.18 53.40
CA LYS A 44 -36.03 31.69 52.09
C LYS A 44 -34.57 31.33 51.83
N GLU A 45 -33.68 31.60 52.78
CA GLU A 45 -32.27 31.23 52.69
C GLU A 45 -32.08 29.72 52.53
N TYR A 46 -32.90 28.90 53.21
CA TYR A 46 -32.87 27.45 53.05
C TYR A 46 -33.20 27.02 51.61
N LYS A 47 -34.27 27.59 51.01
CA LYS A 47 -34.65 27.29 49.62
C LYS A 47 -33.62 27.80 48.62
N ASP A 48 -33.06 28.98 48.83
CA ASP A 48 -32.04 29.55 47.96
C ASP A 48 -30.75 28.72 48.03
N LEU A 49 -30.38 28.26 49.22
CA LEU A 49 -29.25 27.34 49.43
C LEU A 49 -29.50 25.97 48.81
N GLU A 50 -30.70 25.39 48.95
CA GLU A 50 -31.05 24.12 48.31
C GLU A 50 -31.07 24.25 46.77
N LYS A 51 -31.56 25.37 46.24
CA LYS A 51 -31.52 25.66 44.79
C LYS A 51 -30.09 25.84 44.31
N ALA A 52 -29.23 26.52 45.07
CA ALA A 52 -27.81 26.68 44.77
C ALA A 52 -27.07 25.33 44.80
N GLU A 53 -27.30 24.50 45.82
CA GLU A 53 -26.76 23.14 45.93
C GLU A 53 -27.19 22.26 44.74
N ARG A 54 -28.49 22.28 44.37
CA ARG A 54 -28.99 21.55 43.20
C ARG A 54 -28.42 22.06 41.87
N SER A 55 -28.19 23.37 41.75
CA SER A 55 -27.58 23.92 40.53
C SER A 55 -26.09 23.60 40.40
N ARG A 56 -25.41 23.34 41.52
CA ARG A 56 -24.00 22.95 41.58
C ARG A 56 -23.78 21.45 41.71
N SER A 57 -24.84 20.65 41.82
CA SER A 57 -24.69 19.20 41.96
C SER A 57 -24.06 18.63 40.70
N LEU A 58 -22.91 17.97 40.86
CA LEU A 58 -22.19 17.31 39.80
C LEU A 58 -22.50 15.82 39.80
N MET A 59 -22.60 15.28 38.60
CA MET A 59 -22.77 13.87 38.30
C MET A 59 -21.54 13.36 37.55
N PHE A 60 -21.37 12.05 37.57
CA PHE A 60 -20.30 11.37 36.84
C PHE A 60 -20.43 11.63 35.33
N GLY A 61 -19.38 12.21 34.72
CA GLY A 61 -19.37 12.63 33.31
C GLY A 61 -19.79 14.09 33.06
N ASP A 62 -20.18 14.84 34.09
CA ASP A 62 -20.44 16.28 33.94
C ASP A 62 -19.16 17.05 33.57
N TRP A 63 -19.33 18.05 32.70
CA TRP A 63 -18.27 18.97 32.32
C TRP A 63 -18.38 20.29 33.09
N ILE A 64 -17.24 20.81 33.50
CA ILE A 64 -17.13 22.06 34.26
C ILE A 64 -16.09 22.99 33.63
N GLU A 65 -16.34 24.29 33.75
CA GLU A 65 -15.42 25.37 33.41
C GLU A 65 -15.01 26.09 34.69
N PHE A 66 -13.71 26.41 34.81
CA PHE A 66 -13.13 27.13 35.95
C PHE A 66 -11.86 27.88 35.55
N GLU A 67 -11.51 28.92 36.29
CA GLU A 67 -10.26 29.67 36.09
C GLU A 67 -9.08 29.00 36.82
N GLU A 68 -7.85 29.25 36.38
CA GLU A 68 -6.65 28.74 37.06
C GLU A 68 -6.48 29.30 38.47
N SER A 69 -6.92 30.55 38.67
CA SER A 69 -7.00 31.25 39.94
C SER A 69 -7.93 30.58 40.96
N ASP A 70 -8.92 29.80 40.51
CA ASP A 70 -9.88 29.12 41.38
C ASP A 70 -9.38 27.75 41.87
N VAL A 71 -8.15 27.35 41.49
CA VAL A 71 -7.52 26.10 41.91
C VAL A 71 -6.55 26.36 43.07
N ILE A 72 -6.93 25.97 44.28
CA ILE A 72 -6.10 26.11 45.49
C ILE A 72 -5.72 24.72 46.00
N GLU A 73 -4.41 24.44 46.11
CA GLU A 73 -3.89 23.15 46.60
C GLU A 73 -4.50 21.92 45.87
N GLY A 74 -4.69 22.03 44.54
CA GLY A 74 -5.28 20.97 43.72
C GLY A 74 -6.81 20.85 43.83
N CYS A 75 -7.47 21.76 44.54
CA CYS A 75 -8.91 21.76 44.73
C CYS A 75 -9.57 22.94 44.00
N ILE A 76 -10.66 22.66 43.28
CA ILE A 76 -11.42 23.65 42.52
C ILE A 76 -12.47 24.26 43.46
N GLU A 77 -12.32 25.54 43.81
CA GLU A 77 -13.24 26.23 44.71
C GLU A 77 -14.47 26.79 44.01
N LYS A 78 -14.29 27.29 42.78
CA LYS A 78 -15.36 27.84 41.95
C LYS A 78 -15.33 27.21 40.56
N TYR A 79 -16.51 26.87 40.09
CA TYR A 79 -16.70 26.30 38.76
C TYR A 79 -18.12 26.58 38.28
N VAL A 80 -18.29 26.48 36.97
CA VAL A 80 -19.58 26.52 36.28
C VAL A 80 -19.79 25.19 35.58
N LYS A 81 -20.94 24.54 35.79
CA LYS A 81 -21.32 23.38 35.01
C LYS A 81 -21.67 23.83 33.59
N ILE A 82 -21.04 23.22 32.59
CA ILE A 82 -21.22 23.55 31.17
C ILE A 82 -21.91 22.40 30.43
N PHE A 83 -22.27 22.65 29.17
CA PHE A 83 -22.72 21.56 28.29
C PHE A 83 -21.58 20.55 28.08
N PRO A 84 -21.88 19.24 28.02
CA PRO A 84 -20.87 18.24 27.77
C PRO A 84 -20.13 18.50 26.45
N LEU A 85 -18.79 18.58 26.51
CA LEU A 85 -17.95 18.71 25.32
C LEU A 85 -17.87 17.39 24.54
N SER A 86 -18.10 16.27 25.22
CA SER A 86 -18.16 14.94 24.62
C SER A 86 -19.31 14.15 25.21
N SER A 87 -19.93 13.29 24.40
CA SER A 87 -20.95 12.36 24.88
C SER A 87 -20.36 11.46 25.96
N CYS A 88 -21.12 11.20 27.03
CA CYS A 88 -20.74 10.24 28.04
C CYS A 88 -21.91 9.33 28.42
N ARG A 89 -21.59 8.13 28.88
CA ARG A 89 -22.53 7.19 29.50
C ARG A 89 -21.90 6.63 30.76
N SER A 90 -22.69 6.47 31.81
CA SER A 90 -22.25 5.90 33.08
C SER A 90 -23.16 4.76 33.52
N SER A 91 -22.55 3.69 34.04
CA SER A 91 -23.26 2.54 34.62
C SER A 91 -22.57 2.15 35.92
N GLY A 92 -23.23 2.44 37.05
CA GLY A 92 -22.61 2.30 38.37
C GLY A 92 -21.31 3.12 38.44
N ASP A 93 -20.20 2.42 38.66
CA ASP A 93 -18.87 3.02 38.80
C ASP A 93 -18.08 3.12 37.48
N HIS A 94 -18.67 2.73 36.34
CA HIS A 94 -18.01 2.78 35.04
C HIS A 94 -18.47 4.00 34.24
N LEU A 95 -17.56 4.91 33.92
CA LEU A 95 -17.80 6.01 32.97
C LEU A 95 -17.15 5.67 31.64
N GLN A 96 -17.90 5.91 30.58
CA GLN A 96 -17.38 5.90 29.23
C GLN A 96 -17.61 7.25 28.56
N ILE A 97 -16.54 7.79 28.00
CA ILE A 97 -16.56 9.05 27.26
C ILE A 97 -16.29 8.73 25.79
N GLU A 98 -17.10 9.31 24.92
CA GLU A 98 -16.89 9.25 23.48
C GLU A 98 -15.72 10.17 23.11
N SER A 99 -14.73 9.65 22.38
CA SER A 99 -13.64 10.48 21.85
C SER A 99 -13.05 9.86 20.58
N THR A 100 -12.18 10.63 19.90
CA THR A 100 -11.51 10.21 18.68
C THR A 100 -10.13 9.61 19.02
N CYS A 101 -9.85 8.42 18.49
CA CYS A 101 -8.64 7.65 18.71
C CYS A 101 -7.89 7.34 17.40
N VAL A 102 -6.57 7.35 17.42
CA VAL A 102 -5.68 7.00 16.30
C VAL A 102 -4.70 5.91 16.74
N PHE A 103 -4.53 4.89 15.91
CA PHE A 103 -3.68 3.73 16.19
C PHE A 103 -2.34 3.81 15.45
N SER A 104 -1.25 3.44 16.12
CA SER A 104 0.09 3.51 15.54
C SER A 104 0.41 2.33 14.61
N PRO A 105 1.03 2.57 13.43
CA PRO A 105 1.42 1.51 12.49
C PRO A 105 2.61 0.68 12.96
N SER A 106 3.41 1.19 13.89
CA SER A 106 4.62 0.55 14.37
C SER A 106 4.63 0.45 15.89
N ALA A 107 5.32 -0.57 16.39
CA ALA A 107 5.66 -0.75 17.80
C ALA A 107 6.67 0.31 18.31
N ARG A 108 6.45 1.59 18.02
CA ARG A 108 7.29 2.71 18.51
C ARG A 108 6.94 3.06 19.96
N GLY A 109 6.82 2.05 20.83
CA GLY A 109 6.35 2.21 22.21
C GLY A 109 4.84 2.39 22.37
N TRP A 110 4.05 2.20 21.30
CA TRP A 110 2.58 2.28 21.29
C TRP A 110 1.95 0.90 21.03
N GLU A 111 2.55 -0.18 21.55
CA GLU A 111 2.13 -1.53 21.20
C GLU A 111 0.73 -1.90 21.70
N ASN A 112 0.31 -1.37 22.84
CA ASN A 112 -1.01 -1.62 23.42
C ASN A 112 -1.65 -0.28 23.81
N GLU A 113 -1.36 0.76 23.03
CA GLU A 113 -1.83 2.11 23.28
C GLU A 113 -2.30 2.75 21.97
N CYS A 114 -3.36 3.55 22.03
CA CYS A 114 -3.75 4.46 20.98
C CYS A 114 -3.68 5.91 21.46
N TYR A 115 -3.54 6.83 20.52
CA TYR A 115 -3.56 8.26 20.80
C TYR A 115 -4.99 8.77 20.75
N CYS A 116 -5.40 9.53 21.76
CA CYS A 116 -6.72 10.12 21.91
C CYS A 116 -6.56 11.62 22.12
N GLU A 117 -7.40 12.42 21.47
CA GLU A 117 -7.40 13.88 21.63
C GLU A 117 -7.52 14.32 23.09
N LEU A 118 -8.50 13.76 23.80
CA LEU A 118 -8.82 14.14 25.19
C LEU A 118 -7.85 13.58 26.22
N PHE A 119 -7.45 12.32 26.08
CA PHE A 119 -6.70 11.58 27.10
C PHE A 119 -5.20 11.40 26.80
N GLY A 120 -4.76 11.75 25.59
CA GLY A 120 -3.41 11.42 25.14
C GLY A 120 -3.26 9.91 24.96
N LYS A 121 -2.56 9.23 25.87
CA LYS A 121 -2.38 7.78 25.82
C LYS A 121 -3.58 7.02 26.37
N VAL A 122 -4.14 6.12 25.57
CA VAL A 122 -5.24 5.23 25.97
C VAL A 122 -4.79 3.78 25.81
N ARG A 123 -4.98 2.96 26.85
CA ARG A 123 -4.66 1.53 26.78
C ARG A 123 -5.63 0.80 25.87
N VAL A 124 -5.13 -0.18 25.14
CA VAL A 124 -5.90 -1.00 24.22
C VAL A 124 -5.53 -2.45 24.47
N ASP A 125 -6.54 -3.31 24.59
CA ASP A 125 -6.31 -4.75 24.55
C ASP A 125 -5.50 -5.12 23.30
N PRO A 126 -4.34 -5.81 23.44
CA PRO A 126 -3.54 -6.29 22.32
C PRO A 126 -4.36 -7.01 21.24
N GLU A 127 -5.40 -7.71 21.68
CA GLU A 127 -6.31 -8.45 20.83
C GLU A 127 -7.24 -7.55 20.00
N LEU A 128 -7.75 -6.46 20.59
CA LEU A 128 -8.59 -5.47 19.92
C LEU A 128 -7.79 -4.61 18.95
N ARG A 129 -6.53 -4.29 19.27
CA ARG A 129 -5.66 -3.45 18.44
C ARG A 129 -5.61 -3.91 16.97
N ASN A 130 -5.52 -5.22 16.74
CA ASN A 130 -5.43 -5.79 15.39
C ASN A 130 -6.68 -5.56 14.53
N CYS A 131 -7.81 -5.19 15.14
CA CYS A 131 -9.04 -4.88 14.43
C CYS A 131 -8.95 -3.53 13.70
N PHE A 132 -8.17 -2.58 14.23
CA PHE A 132 -8.05 -1.21 13.73
C PHE A 132 -6.93 -1.08 12.69
N LEU A 133 -7.22 -0.39 11.58
CA LEU A 133 -6.20 0.08 10.65
C LEU A 133 -5.45 1.26 11.27
N ALA A 134 -4.12 1.23 11.20
CA ALA A 134 -3.27 2.31 11.70
C ALA A 134 -3.42 3.61 10.88
N ASP A 135 -3.09 4.73 11.51
CA ASP A 135 -3.16 6.08 10.93
C ASP A 135 -4.56 6.43 10.36
N VAL A 136 -5.59 5.94 11.03
CA VAL A 136 -7.00 6.27 10.80
C VAL A 136 -7.59 6.73 12.13
N ALA A 137 -8.43 7.76 12.08
CA ALA A 137 -9.16 8.26 13.23
C ALA A 137 -10.47 7.49 13.42
N TYR A 138 -10.75 7.08 14.64
CA TYR A 138 -11.94 6.31 15.02
C TYR A 138 -12.66 6.98 16.16
N ARG A 139 -13.99 7.06 16.07
CA ARG A 139 -14.84 7.37 17.22
C ARG A 139 -14.97 6.13 18.08
N CYS A 140 -14.65 6.26 19.35
CA CYS A 140 -14.63 5.16 20.30
C CYS A 140 -15.20 5.60 21.64
N TRP A 141 -15.80 4.65 22.36
CA TRP A 141 -16.03 4.76 23.79
C TRP A 141 -14.75 4.42 24.53
N ILE A 142 -14.35 5.30 25.44
CA ILE A 142 -13.18 5.15 26.28
C ILE A 142 -13.65 4.98 27.72
N SER A 143 -13.30 3.85 28.33
CA SER A 143 -13.53 3.58 29.75
C SER A 143 -12.56 4.39 30.59
N VAL A 144 -13.11 5.09 31.57
CA VAL A 144 -12.35 5.93 32.50
C VAL A 144 -12.63 5.43 33.92
N GLU A 145 -11.57 5.05 34.61
CA GLU A 145 -11.64 4.54 35.99
C GLU A 145 -10.56 5.19 36.84
N VAL A 146 -10.95 5.72 38.01
CA VAL A 146 -9.99 6.23 39.00
C VAL A 146 -9.62 5.11 39.96
N THR A 147 -8.41 4.58 39.80
CA THR A 147 -7.93 3.41 40.58
C THR A 147 -7.30 3.81 41.92
N ARG A 148 -6.69 5.00 41.99
CA ARG A 148 -6.18 5.66 43.21
C ARG A 148 -6.49 7.14 43.09
N ILE A 149 -6.52 7.87 44.21
CA ILE A 149 -6.81 9.32 44.25
C ILE A 149 -5.97 10.12 43.22
N SER A 150 -4.78 9.64 42.87
CA SER A 150 -3.85 10.28 41.93
C SER A 150 -3.65 9.56 40.59
N SER A 151 -4.40 8.48 40.27
CA SER A 151 -4.18 7.70 39.04
C SER A 151 -5.47 7.42 38.28
N LEU A 152 -5.52 7.93 37.05
CA LEU A 152 -6.56 7.66 36.07
C LEU A 152 -6.15 6.46 35.20
N ASN A 153 -6.99 5.43 35.14
CA ASN A 153 -6.88 4.36 34.16
C ASN A 153 -7.82 4.69 32.99
N VAL A 154 -7.27 4.69 31.78
CA VAL A 154 -8.01 5.02 30.56
C VAL A 154 -7.79 3.88 29.56
N GLU A 155 -8.87 3.22 29.19
CA GLU A 155 -8.85 2.04 28.32
C GLU A 155 -9.90 2.14 27.22
N LEU A 156 -9.55 1.70 26.02
CA LEU A 156 -10.49 1.60 24.91
C LEU A 156 -11.58 0.56 25.22
N ALA A 157 -12.84 0.99 25.26
CA ALA A 157 -13.96 0.10 25.54
C ALA A 157 -14.60 -0.45 24.26
N GLU A 158 -15.09 0.44 23.40
CA GLU A 158 -15.90 0.05 22.25
C GLU A 158 -15.65 0.94 21.03
N TYR A 159 -15.61 0.34 19.84
CA TYR A 159 -15.59 1.06 18.56
C TYR A 159 -16.99 1.52 18.17
N ILE A 160 -17.12 2.78 17.73
CA ILE A 160 -18.39 3.36 17.26
C ILE A 160 -18.40 3.44 15.73
N ASP A 161 -17.54 4.28 15.16
CA ASP A 161 -17.43 4.49 13.70
C ASP A 161 -16.05 5.07 13.33
N VAL A 162 -15.73 5.14 12.04
CA VAL A 162 -14.59 5.93 11.55
C VAL A 162 -14.90 7.42 11.72
N SER A 163 -13.95 8.18 12.27
CA SER A 163 -14.15 9.61 12.53
C SER A 163 -14.10 10.43 11.25
N GLU A 164 -14.93 11.48 11.19
CA GLU A 164 -14.86 12.52 10.15
C GLU A 164 -13.69 13.48 10.40
N GLU A 165 -13.24 13.58 11.65
CA GLU A 165 -12.15 14.45 12.09
C GLU A 165 -10.80 13.76 11.86
N LEU A 166 -10.22 13.98 10.67
CA LEU A 166 -8.94 13.38 10.29
C LEU A 166 -7.72 14.18 10.79
N ASN A 167 -7.91 15.39 11.29
CA ASN A 167 -6.82 16.26 11.76
C ASN A 167 -6.01 15.63 12.89
N LEU A 168 -6.67 14.86 13.77
CA LEU A 168 -6.03 14.15 14.87
C LEU A 168 -4.95 13.16 14.39
N VAL A 169 -5.08 12.62 13.17
CA VAL A 169 -4.06 11.74 12.59
C VAL A 169 -2.74 12.48 12.38
N ASN A 170 -2.79 13.77 12.00
CA ASN A 170 -1.60 14.61 11.82
C ASN A 170 -0.98 14.99 13.18
N GLU A 171 -1.83 15.19 14.20
CA GLU A 171 -1.42 15.49 15.58
C GLU A 171 -0.89 14.26 16.33
N ALA A 172 -1.04 13.05 15.77
CA ALA A 172 -0.50 11.85 16.40
C ALA A 172 1.03 12.00 16.60
N PRO A 173 1.58 11.63 17.77
CA PRO A 173 2.99 11.86 18.10
C PRO A 173 3.99 11.25 17.10
N TRP A 174 3.62 10.17 16.41
CA TRP A 174 4.45 9.51 15.40
C TRP A 174 4.31 10.10 13.99
N ASN A 175 3.27 10.89 13.71
CA ASN A 175 3.00 11.49 12.40
C ASN A 175 3.50 12.93 12.27
N HIS A 176 3.71 13.65 13.37
CA HIS A 176 4.22 15.02 13.42
C HIS A 176 5.49 15.30 12.57
N LYS A 177 6.37 14.30 12.40
CA LYS A 177 7.61 14.42 11.63
C LYS A 177 7.57 13.64 10.31
N ASP A 178 6.46 13.01 9.99
CA ASP A 178 6.32 12.20 8.78
C ASP A 178 5.84 13.10 7.63
N PRO A 179 6.61 13.25 6.54
CA PRO A 179 6.25 14.11 5.41
C PRO A 179 4.94 13.68 4.73
N ARG A 180 4.43 12.47 4.99
CA ARG A 180 3.12 12.03 4.50
C ARG A 180 1.95 12.77 5.16
N PHE A 181 2.15 13.32 6.36
CA PHE A 181 1.11 13.98 7.17
C PHE A 181 1.37 15.46 7.41
N VAL A 182 2.62 15.93 7.20
CA VAL A 182 2.91 17.37 7.21
C VAL A 182 2.30 17.97 5.95
N THR A 183 1.11 18.55 6.08
CA THR A 183 0.58 19.46 5.08
C THR A 183 1.61 20.58 4.92
N ILE A 184 2.28 20.65 3.78
CA ILE A 184 2.92 21.90 3.35
C ILE A 184 1.74 22.84 3.14
N VAL A 185 1.40 23.62 4.17
CA VAL A 185 0.61 24.82 4.00
C VAL A 185 1.51 25.70 3.14
N SER A 186 1.34 25.63 1.82
CA SER A 186 1.84 26.66 0.93
C SER A 186 1.05 27.92 1.30
N SER A 187 1.58 28.66 2.27
CA SER A 187 1.27 30.05 2.46
C SER A 187 1.50 30.76 1.13
N ASP A 188 0.47 31.43 0.64
CA ASP A 188 0.53 32.50 -0.35
C ASP A 188 1.36 32.18 -1.61
N THR A 189 0.77 31.41 -2.51
CA THR A 189 1.03 31.63 -3.94
C THR A 189 -0.30 31.91 -4.61
N ASP A 190 -0.54 33.21 -4.79
CA ASP A 190 -1.44 33.76 -5.78
C ASP A 190 -1.27 33.03 -7.12
N GLU A 191 -2.39 32.87 -7.81
CA GLU A 191 -2.58 32.30 -9.13
C GLU A 191 -1.31 32.13 -9.99
N GLY A 192 -0.96 30.87 -10.24
CA GLY A 192 0.02 30.49 -11.25
C GLY A 192 -0.08 29.00 -11.51
N ASP A 193 -0.72 28.66 -12.63
CA ASP A 193 -0.86 27.36 -13.31
C ASP A 193 0.21 26.31 -12.97
N SER A 194 0.16 25.79 -11.75
CA SER A 194 0.91 24.64 -11.34
C SER A 194 -0.07 23.50 -11.38
N ASP A 195 0.14 22.59 -12.34
CA ASP A 195 -0.54 21.31 -12.52
C ASP A 195 -0.65 20.58 -11.17
N SER A 196 -1.66 20.96 -10.39
CA SER A 196 -2.00 20.32 -9.14
C SER A 196 -2.53 18.96 -9.54
N LYS A 197 -1.62 17.97 -9.51
CA LYS A 197 -1.82 16.55 -9.82
C LYS A 197 -3.25 16.14 -9.48
N GLN A 198 -4.13 16.26 -10.48
CA GLN A 198 -5.55 16.11 -10.28
C GLN A 198 -5.75 14.67 -9.84
N ILE A 199 -6.09 14.47 -8.57
CA ILE A 199 -6.39 13.14 -8.05
C ILE A 199 -7.60 12.69 -8.86
N SER A 200 -7.38 11.84 -9.87
CA SER A 200 -8.44 11.34 -10.78
C SER A 200 -9.49 10.47 -10.09
N PHE A 201 -9.43 10.38 -8.76
CA PHE A 201 -10.27 9.57 -7.92
C PHE A 201 -11.07 10.50 -7.02
N PRO A 202 -12.40 10.36 -6.97
CA PRO A 202 -13.21 11.17 -6.06
C PRO A 202 -12.76 10.93 -4.61
N TYR A 203 -12.70 11.99 -3.82
CA TYR A 203 -12.30 11.90 -2.42
C TYR A 203 -13.14 10.89 -1.65
N GLU A 204 -14.45 10.83 -1.93
CA GLU A 204 -15.36 9.84 -1.36
C GLU A 204 -16.10 9.06 -2.43
N ILE A 205 -16.34 7.79 -2.13
CA ILE A 205 -17.09 6.85 -2.97
C ILE A 205 -18.18 6.18 -2.15
N TYR A 206 -19.34 6.01 -2.76
CA TYR A 206 -20.56 5.58 -2.11
C TYR A 206 -21.19 4.40 -2.84
N GLY A 207 -21.62 3.40 -2.07
CA GLY A 207 -22.37 2.26 -2.60
C GLY A 207 -21.58 1.41 -3.60
N VAL A 208 -20.25 1.38 -3.51
CA VAL A 208 -19.39 0.68 -4.48
C VAL A 208 -19.36 -0.81 -4.19
N PRO A 209 -19.58 -1.68 -5.18
CA PRO A 209 -19.45 -3.12 -5.01
C PRO A 209 -17.98 -3.54 -4.95
N GLY A 210 -17.68 -4.53 -4.12
CA GLY A 210 -16.37 -5.15 -4.05
C GLY A 210 -16.39 -6.57 -3.50
N VAL A 211 -15.23 -7.21 -3.53
CA VAL A 211 -14.98 -8.57 -3.04
C VAL A 211 -13.88 -8.51 -2.00
N LEU A 212 -14.09 -9.13 -0.84
CA LEU A 212 -13.02 -9.31 0.14
C LEU A 212 -12.01 -10.32 -0.40
N VAL A 213 -10.77 -9.88 -0.60
CA VAL A 213 -9.66 -10.71 -1.10
C VAL A 213 -8.68 -11.11 0.02
N SER A 214 -8.76 -10.42 1.15
CA SER A 214 -8.16 -10.81 2.42
C SER A 214 -9.04 -10.33 3.56
N GLU A 215 -8.61 -10.54 4.81
CA GLU A 215 -9.33 -10.07 5.99
C GLU A 215 -9.59 -8.55 5.99
N ARG A 216 -8.75 -7.78 5.30
CA ARG A 216 -8.81 -6.31 5.26
C ARG A 216 -8.90 -5.74 3.85
N ASN A 217 -8.28 -6.39 2.86
CA ASN A 217 -8.21 -5.84 1.51
C ASN A 217 -9.49 -6.18 0.73
N VAL A 218 -9.97 -5.18 0.00
CA VAL A 218 -11.12 -5.29 -0.88
C VAL A 218 -10.66 -5.02 -2.31
N TYR A 219 -11.21 -5.80 -3.23
CA TYR A 219 -11.09 -5.56 -4.66
C TYR A 219 -12.40 -4.97 -5.18
N SER A 220 -12.30 -3.94 -6.02
CA SER A 220 -13.43 -3.42 -6.79
C SER A 220 -13.02 -3.31 -8.25
N SER A 221 -13.87 -3.81 -9.14
CA SER A 221 -13.65 -3.69 -10.59
C SER A 221 -13.73 -2.25 -11.10
N GLN A 222 -14.40 -1.35 -10.37
CA GLN A 222 -14.46 0.08 -10.70
C GLN A 222 -13.16 0.82 -10.37
N TYR A 223 -12.40 0.30 -9.40
CA TYR A 223 -11.19 0.93 -8.87
C TYR A 223 -10.05 -0.10 -8.75
N PRO A 224 -9.61 -0.73 -9.87
CA PRO A 224 -8.69 -1.87 -9.82
C PRO A 224 -7.23 -1.45 -9.50
N ASP A 225 -6.83 -0.22 -9.82
CA ASP A 225 -5.49 0.34 -9.63
C ASP A 225 -5.27 1.06 -8.30
N VAL A 226 -6.23 0.99 -7.38
CA VAL A 226 -6.08 1.53 -6.02
C VAL A 226 -6.27 0.46 -4.97
N LYS A 227 -5.54 0.63 -3.86
CA LYS A 227 -5.70 -0.21 -2.68
C LYS A 227 -6.97 0.22 -1.95
N ILE A 228 -7.83 -0.73 -1.61
CA ILE A 228 -9.05 -0.51 -0.83
C ILE A 228 -8.95 -1.39 0.41
N VAL A 229 -9.14 -0.80 1.59
CA VAL A 229 -8.94 -1.45 2.88
C VAL A 229 -10.09 -1.17 3.84
N LEU A 230 -10.48 -2.17 4.62
CA LEU A 230 -11.35 -1.98 5.78
C LEU A 230 -10.61 -1.19 6.85
N ALA A 231 -11.22 -0.11 7.34
CA ALA A 231 -10.73 0.59 8.53
C ALA A 231 -10.81 -0.33 9.76
N TYR A 232 -11.96 -0.95 9.96
CA TYR A 232 -12.24 -1.80 11.12
C TYR A 232 -12.66 -3.22 10.69
N VAL A 233 -12.04 -4.23 11.29
CA VAL A 233 -12.40 -5.65 11.11
C VAL A 233 -13.06 -6.17 12.39
N ARG A 234 -14.38 -6.36 12.35
CA ARG A 234 -15.17 -6.78 13.52
C ARG A 234 -14.89 -8.22 13.93
N ARG A 235 -14.59 -8.45 15.20
CA ARG A 235 -14.48 -9.80 15.80
C ARG A 235 -15.84 -10.52 15.84
N GLY A 236 -15.84 -11.83 15.55
CA GLY A 236 -16.98 -12.73 15.73
C GLY A 236 -18.08 -12.68 14.66
N ARG A 237 -18.18 -11.58 13.90
CA ARG A 237 -18.97 -11.49 12.65
C ARG A 237 -18.05 -11.20 11.47
N HIS A 238 -17.04 -12.04 11.29
CA HIS A 238 -16.12 -11.91 10.17
C HIS A 238 -16.88 -12.21 8.88
N THR A 239 -17.04 -11.19 8.04
CA THR A 239 -17.43 -11.39 6.65
C THR A 239 -16.30 -12.22 6.02
N PRO A 240 -16.56 -13.46 5.56
CA PRO A 240 -15.49 -14.33 5.10
C PRO A 240 -14.85 -13.79 3.83
N VAL A 241 -13.57 -14.09 3.62
CA VAL A 241 -12.88 -13.82 2.36
C VAL A 241 -13.62 -14.49 1.20
N GLY A 242 -13.70 -13.82 0.05
CA GLY A 242 -14.54 -14.21 -1.09
C GLY A 242 -15.95 -13.62 -1.05
N SER A 243 -16.38 -13.03 0.07
CA SER A 243 -17.70 -12.38 0.15
C SER A 243 -17.77 -11.12 -0.68
N ARG A 244 -18.93 -10.93 -1.32
CA ARG A 244 -19.29 -9.70 -2.00
C ARG A 244 -19.86 -8.70 -1.00
N ILE A 245 -19.35 -7.48 -1.02
CA ILE A 245 -19.79 -6.38 -0.16
C ILE A 245 -20.12 -5.15 -0.99
N GLN A 246 -20.91 -4.26 -0.42
CA GLN A 246 -21.09 -2.89 -0.90
C GLN A 246 -20.62 -1.94 0.19
N PHE A 247 -19.80 -0.97 -0.18
CA PHE A 247 -19.09 -0.14 0.80
C PHE A 247 -19.09 1.34 0.44
N ASN A 248 -18.87 2.16 1.46
CA ASN A 248 -18.55 3.58 1.36
C ASN A 248 -17.12 3.79 1.85
N ALA A 249 -16.32 4.55 1.12
CA ALA A 249 -14.93 4.79 1.45
C ALA A 249 -14.50 6.21 1.11
N TYR A 250 -13.46 6.67 1.81
CA TYR A 250 -12.77 7.92 1.49
C TYR A 250 -11.33 7.62 1.12
N TYR A 251 -10.74 8.45 0.26
CA TYR A 251 -9.36 8.33 -0.15
C TYR A 251 -8.45 8.99 0.88
N SER A 252 -7.64 8.16 1.56
CA SER A 252 -6.59 8.65 2.44
C SER A 252 -5.33 8.91 1.63
N ILE A 253 -4.98 10.19 1.47
CA ILE A 253 -3.75 10.63 0.77
C ILE A 253 -2.50 10.06 1.45
N PRO A 254 -2.32 10.15 2.80
CA PRO A 254 -1.13 9.62 3.46
C PRO A 254 -0.96 8.10 3.33
N LEU A 255 -2.08 7.36 3.27
CA LEU A 255 -2.09 5.91 3.08
C LEU A 255 -2.12 5.49 1.61
N GLN A 256 -2.30 6.43 0.68
CA GLN A 256 -2.53 6.19 -0.75
C GLN A 256 -3.54 5.06 -1.01
N SER A 257 -4.64 5.05 -0.25
CA SER A 257 -5.64 3.99 -0.31
C SER A 257 -7.03 4.49 0.07
N TYR A 258 -8.05 3.81 -0.45
CA TYR A 258 -9.43 3.99 -0.01
C TYR A 258 -9.66 3.26 1.30
N VAL A 259 -10.07 4.00 2.32
CA VAL A 259 -10.40 3.50 3.64
C VAL A 259 -11.91 3.37 3.74
N ILE A 260 -12.38 2.13 3.85
CA ILE A 260 -13.81 1.82 3.98
C ILE A 260 -14.27 2.20 5.38
N ARG A 261 -15.25 3.12 5.43
CA ARG A 261 -15.92 3.55 6.67
C ARG A 261 -16.99 2.53 7.07
N SER A 262 -17.84 2.18 6.11
CA SER A 262 -18.96 1.28 6.34
C SER A 262 -19.17 0.35 5.15
N TYR A 263 -19.66 -0.85 5.42
CA TYR A 263 -19.99 -1.82 4.40
C TYR A 263 -21.17 -2.71 4.82
N ARG A 264 -21.84 -3.28 3.81
CA ARG A 264 -22.86 -4.31 3.97
C ARG A 264 -22.55 -5.50 3.08
N ALA A 265 -22.82 -6.71 3.56
CA ALA A 265 -22.75 -7.90 2.72
C ALA A 265 -23.83 -7.83 1.63
N LEU A 266 -23.46 -8.21 0.40
CA LEU A 266 -24.41 -8.33 -0.71
C LEU A 266 -25.02 -9.73 -0.73
N VAL A 267 -26.31 -9.81 -1.07
CA VAL A 267 -27.03 -11.08 -1.30
C VAL A 267 -26.67 -11.63 -2.69
N LYS A 268 -25.38 -11.84 -2.93
CA LYS A 268 -24.83 -12.50 -4.12
C LYS A 268 -23.94 -13.65 -3.65
N GLN A 269 -23.81 -14.68 -4.48
CA GLN A 269 -22.96 -15.82 -4.17
C GLN A 269 -21.52 -15.36 -3.94
N SER A 270 -20.96 -15.74 -2.79
CA SER A 270 -19.56 -15.54 -2.45
C SER A 270 -18.68 -16.44 -3.31
N PHE A 271 -17.45 -16.00 -3.55
CA PHE A 271 -16.43 -16.84 -4.16
C PHE A 271 -15.92 -17.87 -3.15
N VAL A 272 -15.59 -19.06 -3.63
CA VAL A 272 -14.92 -20.06 -2.80
C VAL A 272 -13.50 -19.56 -2.53
N ALA A 273 -13.16 -19.41 -1.25
CA ALA A 273 -11.85 -18.95 -0.82
C ALA A 273 -11.16 -20.05 0.01
N LYS A 274 -9.87 -20.29 -0.26
CA LYS A 274 -9.04 -21.19 0.54
C LYS A 274 -7.77 -20.48 1.02
N PRO A 275 -7.32 -20.70 2.28
CA PRO A 275 -6.07 -20.15 2.75
C PRO A 275 -4.88 -20.77 2.01
N PHE A 276 -3.82 -20.00 1.81
CA PHE A 276 -2.56 -20.37 1.16
C PHE A 276 -1.38 -19.84 1.96
N GLN A 277 -0.22 -20.49 1.84
CA GLN A 277 1.01 -20.16 2.59
C GLN A 277 0.73 -19.90 4.09
N PHE A 278 0.23 -20.93 4.80
CA PHE A 278 -0.10 -20.88 6.23
C PHE A 278 -1.11 -19.78 6.62
N GLY A 279 -2.03 -19.43 5.72
CA GLY A 279 -3.09 -18.45 5.98
C GLY A 279 -2.68 -16.99 5.76
N SER A 280 -1.44 -16.73 5.31
CA SER A 280 -0.98 -15.37 5.01
C SER A 280 -1.63 -14.78 3.74
N GLN A 281 -2.10 -15.65 2.84
CA GLN A 281 -2.78 -15.27 1.60
C GLN A 281 -4.02 -16.13 1.43
N PHE A 282 -5.01 -15.60 0.73
CA PHE A 282 -6.20 -16.36 0.33
C PHE A 282 -6.23 -16.49 -1.18
N LEU A 283 -6.61 -17.68 -1.64
CA LEU A 283 -6.86 -17.94 -3.05
C LEU A 283 -8.36 -17.96 -3.30
N LEU A 284 -8.78 -17.30 -4.37
CA LEU A 284 -10.15 -17.32 -4.86
C LEU A 284 -10.26 -18.30 -6.02
N GLU A 285 -11.25 -19.19 -5.94
CA GLU A 285 -11.62 -20.06 -7.05
C GLU A 285 -12.44 -19.28 -8.07
N ILE A 286 -11.98 -19.26 -9.32
CA ILE A 286 -12.65 -18.58 -10.42
C ILE A 286 -12.50 -19.36 -11.72
N TYR A 287 -13.43 -19.13 -12.64
CA TYR A 287 -13.31 -19.58 -14.02
C TYR A 287 -12.61 -18.51 -14.86
N ALA A 288 -11.60 -18.95 -15.61
CA ALA A 288 -10.82 -18.12 -16.52
C ALA A 288 -10.83 -18.70 -17.92
N LYS A 289 -10.82 -17.85 -18.94
CA LYS A 289 -10.86 -18.24 -20.35
C LYS A 289 -9.81 -17.47 -21.12
N TRP A 290 -9.01 -18.18 -21.91
CA TRP A 290 -8.10 -17.57 -22.87
C TRP A 290 -8.87 -17.19 -24.14
N GLU A 291 -8.65 -15.96 -24.64
CA GLU A 291 -9.27 -15.47 -25.87
C GLU A 291 -8.22 -15.27 -26.97
N PRO A 292 -8.55 -15.48 -28.26
CA PRO A 292 -7.58 -15.38 -29.36
C PRO A 292 -6.91 -14.01 -29.53
N ASN A 293 -7.54 -12.94 -29.01
CA ASN A 293 -7.03 -11.57 -29.09
C ASN A 293 -6.08 -11.22 -27.92
N LEU A 294 -5.89 -12.12 -26.95
CA LEU A 294 -5.01 -11.94 -25.80
C LEU A 294 -3.64 -12.56 -26.06
N PRO A 295 -2.57 -11.91 -25.59
CA PRO A 295 -1.29 -12.57 -25.38
C PRO A 295 -1.48 -13.90 -24.65
N MET A 296 -0.72 -14.94 -25.04
CA MET A 296 -0.65 -16.19 -24.27
C MET A 296 -0.38 -15.88 -22.79
N GLY A 297 -0.88 -16.67 -21.84
CA GLY A 297 -0.64 -16.43 -20.41
C GLY A 297 -1.53 -15.36 -19.75
N HIS A 298 -2.22 -14.52 -20.52
CA HIS A 298 -3.27 -13.63 -20.02
C HIS A 298 -4.65 -14.22 -20.32
N LEU A 299 -5.54 -14.25 -19.33
CA LEU A 299 -6.88 -14.81 -19.43
C LEU A 299 -7.91 -13.80 -18.90
N TRP A 300 -9.11 -13.79 -19.48
CA TRP A 300 -10.23 -13.10 -18.85
C TRP A 300 -10.85 -13.99 -17.78
N SER A 301 -11.23 -13.41 -16.66
CA SER A 301 -12.25 -14.04 -15.82
C SER A 301 -13.54 -14.20 -16.63
N GLU A 302 -14.26 -15.32 -16.46
CA GLU A 302 -15.41 -15.68 -17.31
C GLU A 302 -16.48 -14.57 -17.40
N ASN A 303 -16.77 -13.91 -16.28
CA ASN A 303 -17.72 -12.79 -16.21
C ASN A 303 -17.04 -11.40 -16.27
N LYS A 304 -15.71 -11.36 -16.48
CA LYS A 304 -14.87 -10.15 -16.38
C LYS A 304 -14.89 -9.43 -15.03
N ASP A 305 -15.55 -10.02 -14.02
CA ASP A 305 -15.66 -9.49 -12.65
C ASP A 305 -14.29 -9.20 -12.01
N PHE A 306 -13.26 -9.99 -12.34
CA PHE A 306 -11.88 -9.82 -11.85
C PHE A 306 -10.91 -9.25 -12.89
N GLY A 307 -11.44 -8.83 -14.05
CA GLY A 307 -10.62 -8.39 -15.18
C GLY A 307 -9.74 -9.50 -15.75
N LEU A 308 -8.55 -9.09 -16.21
CA LEU A 308 -7.51 -9.99 -16.67
C LEU A 308 -6.76 -10.63 -15.50
N ILE A 309 -6.46 -11.91 -15.70
CA ILE A 309 -5.70 -12.77 -14.80
C ILE A 309 -4.43 -13.17 -15.55
N TYR A 310 -3.31 -13.15 -14.85
CA TYR A 310 -2.03 -13.51 -15.45
C TYR A 310 -1.45 -14.79 -14.82
N ASP A 311 -1.09 -15.73 -15.69
CA ASP A 311 -0.43 -16.99 -15.34
C ASP A 311 1.09 -16.80 -15.21
N THR A 312 1.52 -16.22 -14.10
CA THR A 312 2.94 -15.90 -13.85
C THR A 312 3.86 -17.12 -13.87
N ASP A 313 3.34 -18.25 -13.41
CA ASP A 313 4.11 -19.47 -13.18
C ASP A 313 3.97 -20.47 -14.36
N GLY A 314 3.17 -20.13 -15.37
CA GLY A 314 2.98 -20.92 -16.58
C GLY A 314 2.25 -22.25 -16.33
N LEU A 315 1.36 -22.30 -15.33
CA LEU A 315 0.64 -23.51 -14.93
C LEU A 315 -0.33 -24.01 -16.00
N LEU A 316 -0.88 -23.10 -16.81
CA LEU A 316 -1.84 -23.41 -17.87
C LEU A 316 -1.16 -23.59 -19.24
N LEU A 317 0.15 -23.39 -19.36
CA LEU A 317 0.87 -23.57 -20.62
C LEU A 317 0.61 -24.93 -21.29
N PRO A 318 0.55 -26.08 -20.57
CA PRO A 318 0.22 -27.36 -21.19
C PRO A 318 -1.18 -27.35 -21.85
N ILE A 319 -2.17 -26.72 -21.21
CA ILE A 319 -3.55 -26.63 -21.71
C ILE A 319 -3.62 -25.73 -22.94
N PHE A 320 -2.92 -24.59 -22.93
CA PHE A 320 -2.87 -23.68 -24.08
C PHE A 320 -2.20 -24.29 -25.31
N LEU A 321 -1.33 -25.28 -25.12
CA LEU A 321 -0.71 -26.06 -26.19
C LEU A 321 -1.53 -27.30 -26.59
N GLY A 322 -2.62 -27.58 -25.87
CA GLY A 322 -3.52 -28.69 -26.11
C GLY A 322 -4.49 -28.46 -27.26
N LYS A 323 -5.45 -29.38 -27.41
CA LYS A 323 -6.43 -29.36 -28.51
C LYS A 323 -7.52 -28.30 -28.35
N ASN A 324 -7.85 -27.91 -27.12
CA ASN A 324 -8.93 -26.96 -26.83
C ASN A 324 -8.47 -25.82 -25.91
N PRO A 325 -7.57 -24.95 -26.38
CA PRO A 325 -6.95 -23.92 -25.54
C PRO A 325 -7.91 -22.81 -25.07
N TYR A 326 -9.10 -22.71 -25.67
CA TYR A 326 -10.08 -21.66 -25.41
C TYR A 326 -11.24 -22.10 -24.50
N ALA A 327 -11.19 -23.32 -23.96
CA ALA A 327 -12.17 -23.76 -22.97
C ALA A 327 -12.01 -22.98 -21.65
N PRO A 328 -13.10 -22.62 -20.97
CA PRO A 328 -13.02 -22.10 -19.60
C PRO A 328 -12.39 -23.14 -18.67
N VAL A 329 -11.44 -22.70 -17.85
CA VAL A 329 -10.76 -23.52 -16.85
C VAL A 329 -10.97 -22.95 -15.45
N CYS A 330 -11.13 -23.83 -14.45
CA CYS A 330 -11.26 -23.44 -13.05
C CYS A 330 -9.87 -23.35 -12.40
N VAL A 331 -9.55 -22.19 -11.83
CA VAL A 331 -8.22 -21.86 -11.29
C VAL A 331 -8.33 -21.13 -9.95
N HIS A 332 -7.25 -21.17 -9.18
CA HIS A 332 -7.12 -20.47 -7.91
C HIS A 332 -6.17 -19.28 -8.05
N VAL A 333 -6.69 -18.07 -7.81
CA VAL A 333 -5.96 -16.82 -7.98
C VAL A 333 -5.70 -16.09 -6.68
N ALA A 334 -4.59 -15.37 -6.61
CA ALA A 334 -4.22 -14.49 -5.50
C ALA A 334 -4.23 -13.01 -5.93
N ASP A 335 -4.65 -12.11 -5.05
CA ASP A 335 -4.44 -10.66 -5.23
C ASP A 335 -2.94 -10.36 -5.12
N ILE A 336 -2.36 -9.79 -6.17
CA ILE A 336 -0.95 -9.39 -6.23
C ILE A 336 -0.76 -7.88 -6.04
N GLY A 337 -1.84 -7.15 -5.80
CA GLY A 337 -1.84 -5.72 -5.52
C GLY A 337 -2.46 -4.88 -6.65
N PRO A 338 -2.66 -3.57 -6.40
CA PRO A 338 -3.43 -2.70 -7.30
C PRO A 338 -2.82 -2.62 -8.70
N SER A 339 -3.63 -2.89 -9.72
CA SER A 339 -3.27 -2.84 -11.14
C SER A 339 -4.53 -2.81 -12.00
N ARG A 340 -4.55 -1.98 -13.04
CA ARG A 340 -5.59 -2.05 -14.08
C ARG A 340 -5.37 -3.21 -15.05
N LEU A 341 -4.11 -3.56 -15.31
CA LEU A 341 -3.77 -4.63 -16.25
C LEU A 341 -4.11 -5.99 -15.67
N SER A 342 -3.50 -6.37 -14.54
CA SER A 342 -3.73 -7.68 -13.93
C SER A 342 -3.53 -7.59 -12.42
N ARG A 343 -4.64 -7.56 -11.69
CA ARG A 343 -4.63 -7.56 -10.22
C ARG A 343 -4.52 -8.96 -9.61
N PHE A 344 -4.84 -9.99 -10.39
CA PHE A 344 -4.86 -11.37 -9.94
C PHE A 344 -3.85 -12.21 -10.71
N ALA A 345 -3.14 -13.09 -10.00
CA ALA A 345 -2.25 -14.07 -10.60
C ALA A 345 -2.67 -15.49 -10.22
N ILE A 346 -2.54 -16.41 -11.16
CA ILE A 346 -2.78 -17.83 -10.90
C ILE A 346 -1.68 -18.34 -9.96
N LYS A 347 -2.09 -19.07 -8.92
CA LYS A 347 -1.17 -19.71 -7.96
C LYS A 347 -1.37 -21.21 -7.85
N ASP A 348 -2.55 -21.70 -8.21
CA ASP A 348 -2.89 -23.11 -8.13
C ASP A 348 -4.03 -23.43 -9.11
N LEU A 349 -4.18 -24.71 -9.45
CA LEU A 349 -5.20 -25.20 -10.37
C LEU A 349 -6.29 -25.95 -9.60
N SER A 350 -7.50 -26.08 -10.16
CA SER A 350 -8.48 -27.02 -9.63
C SER A 350 -8.07 -28.47 -9.93
N ASP A 351 -8.64 -29.46 -9.24
CA ASP A 351 -8.32 -30.88 -9.49
C ASP A 351 -8.63 -31.30 -10.94
N MET A 352 -9.73 -30.80 -11.50
CA MET A 352 -10.11 -31.05 -12.90
C MET A 352 -9.10 -30.43 -13.87
N THR A 353 -8.77 -29.14 -13.69
CA THR A 353 -7.79 -28.43 -14.53
C THR A 353 -6.39 -29.06 -14.40
N THR A 354 -6.02 -29.52 -13.22
CA THR A 354 -4.74 -30.23 -12.97
C THR A 354 -4.70 -31.54 -13.74
N THR A 355 -5.80 -32.29 -13.76
CA THR A 355 -5.90 -33.54 -14.54
C THR A 355 -5.75 -33.26 -16.02
N GLU A 356 -6.40 -32.22 -16.55
CA GLU A 356 -6.27 -31.81 -17.95
C GLU A 356 -4.84 -31.39 -18.31
N ALA A 357 -4.20 -30.56 -17.47
CA ALA A 357 -2.81 -30.17 -17.64
C ALA A 357 -1.88 -31.39 -17.62
N ASN A 358 -2.09 -32.35 -16.71
CA ASN A 358 -1.31 -33.59 -16.62
C ASN A 358 -1.48 -34.48 -17.85
N VAL A 359 -2.70 -34.60 -18.39
CA VAL A 359 -2.94 -35.32 -19.65
C VAL A 359 -2.17 -34.67 -20.79
N ALA A 360 -2.24 -33.33 -20.90
CA ALA A 360 -1.49 -32.59 -21.91
C ALA A 360 0.03 -32.76 -21.75
N MET A 361 0.56 -32.71 -20.52
CA MET A 361 1.98 -32.91 -20.24
C MET A 361 2.46 -34.33 -20.56
N ASN A 362 1.62 -35.34 -20.38
CA ASN A 362 1.96 -36.73 -20.70
C ASN A 362 1.90 -37.03 -22.20
N THR A 363 1.20 -36.20 -22.98
CA THR A 363 1.23 -36.23 -24.44
C THR A 363 2.38 -35.37 -24.97
N SER A 364 3.12 -35.84 -25.98
CA SER A 364 4.15 -35.01 -26.62
C SER A 364 3.53 -33.75 -27.25
N TYR A 365 4.13 -32.59 -27.03
CA TYR A 365 3.72 -31.35 -27.66
C TYR A 365 4.01 -31.36 -29.17
N ALA A 366 3.18 -30.66 -29.94
CA ALA A 366 3.46 -30.42 -31.35
C ALA A 366 4.77 -29.63 -31.51
N GLU A 367 5.52 -29.93 -32.57
CA GLU A 367 6.69 -29.14 -32.92
C GLU A 367 6.25 -27.71 -33.31
N LEU A 368 6.92 -26.71 -32.75
CA LEU A 368 6.67 -25.31 -33.07
C LEU A 368 7.51 -24.90 -34.26
N SER A 369 6.91 -24.20 -35.21
CA SER A 369 7.64 -23.44 -36.22
C SER A 369 7.06 -22.03 -36.31
N ASP A 370 7.90 -21.04 -36.04
CA ASP A 370 7.51 -19.63 -36.05
C ASP A 370 8.73 -18.73 -36.29
N ASP A 371 8.47 -17.43 -36.43
CA ASP A 371 9.48 -16.37 -36.33
C ASP A 371 9.72 -16.04 -34.84
N GLY A 372 11.00 -15.95 -34.45
CA GLY A 372 11.44 -15.70 -33.09
C GLY A 372 12.47 -14.57 -33.01
N PHE A 373 12.37 -13.77 -31.96
CA PHE A 373 13.21 -12.61 -31.69
C PHE A 373 14.26 -12.95 -30.63
N VAL A 374 15.54 -12.67 -30.91
CA VAL A 374 16.65 -13.02 -30.02
C VAL A 374 16.77 -12.03 -28.86
N LEU A 375 16.66 -12.53 -27.61
CA LEU A 375 16.74 -11.71 -26.40
C LEU A 375 18.17 -11.51 -25.85
N GLY A 376 19.10 -12.38 -26.24
CA GLY A 376 20.52 -12.30 -25.83
C GLY A 376 20.93 -13.16 -24.62
N ASP A 377 20.00 -13.84 -23.96
CA ASP A 377 20.28 -14.79 -22.86
C ASP A 377 20.29 -16.26 -23.34
N GLY A 378 20.36 -16.49 -24.65
CA GLY A 378 20.18 -17.80 -25.28
C GLY A 378 18.72 -18.21 -25.51
N SER A 379 17.76 -17.32 -25.22
CA SER A 379 16.33 -17.54 -25.47
C SER A 379 15.81 -16.78 -26.68
N LEU A 380 14.73 -17.30 -27.26
CA LEU A 380 13.91 -16.61 -28.27
C LEU A 380 12.57 -16.19 -27.70
N LEU A 381 12.08 -15.05 -28.15
CA LEU A 381 10.71 -14.59 -27.96
C LEU A 381 9.92 -14.82 -29.25
N ALA A 382 8.91 -15.68 -29.21
CA ALA A 382 7.96 -15.81 -30.31
C ALA A 382 6.65 -15.10 -29.91
N SER A 383 6.19 -14.15 -30.72
CA SER A 383 5.04 -13.29 -30.38
C SER A 383 3.74 -14.04 -30.11
N ARG A 384 3.55 -15.21 -30.74
CA ARG A 384 2.40 -16.10 -30.49
C ARG A 384 2.54 -16.92 -29.21
N TYR A 385 3.77 -17.10 -28.74
CA TYR A 385 4.14 -17.98 -27.63
C TYR A 385 4.92 -17.20 -26.56
N LEU A 386 4.44 -16.00 -26.23
CA LEU A 386 5.13 -15.02 -25.38
C LEU A 386 5.64 -15.55 -24.03
N TYR A 387 5.07 -16.63 -23.50
CA TYR A 387 5.43 -17.19 -22.20
C TYR A 387 6.05 -18.59 -22.29
N LEU A 388 6.21 -19.14 -23.49
CA LEU A 388 6.98 -20.36 -23.64
C LEU A 388 8.46 -20.07 -23.47
N LYS A 389 9.11 -20.95 -22.72
CA LYS A 389 10.57 -21.02 -22.68
C LYS A 389 11.05 -21.66 -23.97
N ILE A 390 11.46 -20.83 -24.92
CA ILE A 390 12.08 -21.25 -26.18
C ILE A 390 13.55 -20.87 -26.11
N ARG A 391 14.45 -21.86 -26.19
CA ARG A 391 15.88 -21.61 -26.02
C ARG A 391 16.75 -22.48 -26.89
N PHE A 392 17.94 -21.95 -27.17
CA PHE A 392 19.02 -22.74 -27.71
C PHE A 392 19.63 -23.62 -26.62
N ASP A 393 20.10 -24.79 -27.01
CA ASP A 393 20.88 -25.67 -26.15
C ASP A 393 21.99 -26.38 -26.96
N SER A 394 22.65 -27.36 -26.34
CA SER A 394 23.72 -28.13 -26.98
C SER A 394 23.26 -28.98 -28.17
N SER A 395 21.95 -29.21 -28.33
CA SER A 395 21.37 -29.95 -29.45
C SER A 395 20.98 -29.07 -30.64
N SER A 396 21.01 -27.74 -30.47
CA SER A 396 20.68 -26.78 -31.51
C SER A 396 21.74 -26.70 -32.62
N GLN A 397 21.29 -26.42 -33.85
CA GLN A 397 22.17 -26.13 -35.00
C GLN A 397 23.20 -25.03 -34.68
N LYS A 398 24.49 -25.29 -34.97
CA LYS A 398 25.63 -24.39 -34.66
C LYS A 398 25.46 -22.97 -35.22
N GLY A 399 26.11 -22.00 -34.55
CA GLY A 399 26.18 -20.60 -34.97
C GLY A 399 25.21 -19.65 -34.25
N TRP A 400 24.32 -20.19 -33.42
CA TRP A 400 23.36 -19.40 -32.65
C TRP A 400 24.04 -18.52 -31.59
N ASP A 401 25.23 -18.93 -31.14
CA ASP A 401 26.10 -18.21 -30.22
C ASP A 401 26.57 -16.84 -30.74
N LYS A 402 26.49 -16.64 -32.07
CA LYS A 402 26.86 -15.39 -32.75
C LYS A 402 25.66 -14.49 -33.03
N LEU A 403 24.45 -14.90 -32.67
CA LEU A 403 23.25 -14.10 -32.91
C LEU A 403 23.27 -12.86 -32.02
N VAL A 404 23.08 -11.71 -32.66
CA VAL A 404 22.98 -10.43 -31.96
C VAL A 404 21.55 -10.28 -31.40
N PRO A 405 21.39 -9.85 -30.15
CA PRO A 405 20.09 -9.48 -29.59
C PRO A 405 19.38 -8.46 -30.50
N GLY A 406 18.08 -8.60 -30.71
CA GLY A 406 17.38 -7.79 -31.72
C GLY A 406 17.18 -8.48 -33.07
N THR A 407 17.88 -9.60 -33.32
CA THR A 407 17.77 -10.31 -34.60
C THR A 407 16.55 -11.22 -34.63
N TRP A 408 15.84 -11.23 -35.76
CA TRP A 408 14.78 -12.18 -36.03
C TRP A 408 15.31 -13.45 -36.70
N VAL A 409 14.83 -14.60 -36.25
CA VAL A 409 15.15 -15.91 -36.81
C VAL A 409 13.87 -16.71 -37.04
N LYS A 410 13.84 -17.48 -38.12
CA LYS A 410 12.85 -18.54 -38.28
C LYS A 410 13.37 -19.78 -37.58
N PHE A 411 12.56 -20.41 -36.73
CA PHE A 411 13.00 -21.57 -35.95
C PHE A 411 12.05 -22.76 -36.07
N THR A 412 12.58 -23.93 -35.75
CA THR A 412 11.79 -25.11 -35.34
C THR A 412 12.21 -25.53 -33.94
N ALA A 413 11.25 -25.81 -33.06
CA ALA A 413 11.55 -26.21 -31.69
C ALA A 413 10.62 -27.33 -31.24
N SER A 414 11.17 -28.29 -30.51
CA SER A 414 10.41 -29.37 -29.88
C SER A 414 10.58 -29.34 -28.37
N SER A 415 9.56 -29.78 -27.65
CA SER A 415 9.63 -29.97 -26.21
C SER A 415 9.46 -31.46 -25.86
N PRO A 416 10.22 -32.01 -24.90
CA PRO A 416 9.92 -33.33 -24.36
C PRO A 416 8.57 -33.36 -23.63
N ALA A 417 8.06 -34.56 -23.35
CA ALA A 417 6.91 -34.70 -22.45
C ALA A 417 7.24 -34.15 -21.05
N GLY A 418 6.22 -33.64 -20.35
CA GLY A 418 6.35 -32.95 -19.08
C GLY A 418 6.13 -31.45 -19.20
N ILE A 419 6.84 -30.66 -18.39
CA ILE A 419 6.74 -29.19 -18.40
C ILE A 419 7.24 -28.65 -19.76
N PRO A 420 6.51 -27.74 -20.43
CA PRO A 420 6.95 -27.11 -21.67
C PRO A 420 8.33 -26.44 -21.55
N ASP A 421 9.34 -27.05 -22.16
CA ASP A 421 10.70 -26.53 -22.38
C ASP A 421 11.07 -26.76 -23.85
N PHE A 422 10.87 -25.75 -24.69
CA PHE A 422 11.07 -25.86 -26.13
C PHE A 422 12.52 -25.59 -26.49
N ARG A 423 13.14 -26.59 -27.10
CA ARG A 423 14.54 -26.55 -27.54
C ARG A 423 14.59 -26.42 -29.04
N ILE A 424 15.32 -25.42 -29.52
CA ILE A 424 15.43 -25.12 -30.93
C ILE A 424 16.25 -26.22 -31.62
N LYS A 425 15.71 -26.83 -32.67
CA LYS A 425 16.41 -27.82 -33.50
C LYS A 425 17.14 -27.13 -34.66
N THR A 426 16.38 -26.43 -35.49
CA THR A 426 16.89 -25.72 -36.66
C THR A 426 16.52 -24.25 -36.59
N TRP A 427 17.38 -23.40 -37.14
CA TRP A 427 17.10 -21.97 -37.25
C TRP A 427 17.78 -21.37 -38.48
N SER A 428 17.22 -20.28 -38.98
CA SER A 428 17.80 -19.47 -40.05
C SER A 428 17.44 -18.01 -39.84
N LEU A 429 18.27 -17.09 -40.31
CA LEU A 429 17.89 -15.67 -40.37
C LEU A 429 16.61 -15.54 -41.21
N THR A 430 15.63 -14.80 -40.70
CA THR A 430 14.38 -14.57 -41.42
C THR A 430 14.48 -13.27 -42.22
N THR A 431 13.96 -13.28 -43.44
CA THR A 431 13.83 -12.10 -44.31
C THR A 431 12.37 -11.66 -44.43
N ASN A 432 11.51 -12.11 -43.51
CA ASN A 432 10.09 -11.82 -43.53
C ASN A 432 9.86 -10.30 -43.41
N PRO A 433 9.37 -9.62 -44.49
CA PRO A 433 9.23 -8.17 -44.52
C PRO A 433 8.11 -7.65 -43.61
N LEU A 434 7.26 -8.54 -43.08
CA LEU A 434 6.20 -8.19 -42.14
C LEU A 434 6.70 -8.00 -40.70
N LEU A 435 7.95 -8.39 -40.42
CA LEU A 435 8.54 -8.23 -39.10
C LEU A 435 9.12 -6.84 -38.94
N VAL A 436 8.73 -6.16 -37.86
CA VAL A 436 9.24 -4.84 -37.52
C VAL A 436 10.70 -4.98 -37.06
N GLN A 437 11.57 -4.12 -37.60
CA GLN A 437 12.93 -3.98 -37.09
C GLN A 437 12.87 -3.38 -35.68
N ILE A 438 13.42 -4.09 -34.71
CA ILE A 438 13.42 -3.68 -33.32
C ILE A 438 14.83 -3.33 -32.92
N HIS A 439 15.02 -2.11 -32.44
CA HIS A 439 16.29 -1.69 -31.86
C HIS A 439 16.48 -2.35 -30.48
N ALA A 440 17.68 -2.89 -30.24
CA ALA A 440 18.07 -3.48 -28.98
C ALA A 440 19.31 -2.76 -28.45
N PHE A 441 19.29 -2.36 -27.18
CA PHE A 441 20.43 -1.73 -26.53
C PHE A 441 20.92 -2.56 -25.35
N PRO A 442 22.25 -2.78 -25.23
CA PRO A 442 22.82 -3.44 -24.07
C PRO A 442 22.75 -2.50 -22.85
N THR A 443 22.43 -3.08 -21.69
CA THR A 443 22.44 -2.40 -20.38
C THR A 443 23.22 -3.24 -19.38
N CYS A 444 23.49 -2.69 -18.19
CA CYS A 444 24.19 -3.42 -17.12
C CYS A 444 23.47 -4.69 -16.63
N SER A 445 22.18 -4.87 -16.96
CA SER A 445 21.33 -5.97 -16.47
C SER A 445 20.76 -6.86 -17.57
N GLY A 446 21.17 -6.69 -18.82
CA GLY A 446 20.63 -7.40 -19.98
C GLY A 446 20.43 -6.46 -21.16
N HIS A 447 19.32 -6.62 -21.90
CA HIS A 447 19.00 -5.77 -23.04
C HIS A 447 17.67 -5.04 -22.82
N VAL A 448 17.59 -3.84 -23.39
CA VAL A 448 16.34 -3.10 -23.55
C VAL A 448 15.96 -3.10 -25.02
N PHE A 449 14.66 -3.14 -25.30
CA PHE A 449 14.13 -3.28 -26.64
C PHE A 449 13.13 -2.18 -26.93
N GLU A 450 13.16 -1.68 -28.15
CA GLU A 450 12.13 -0.78 -28.66
C GLU A 450 10.83 -1.57 -28.84
N ALA A 451 9.78 -1.13 -28.17
CA ALA A 451 8.44 -1.70 -28.27
C ALA A 451 7.50 -0.64 -28.81
N SER A 452 6.78 -1.00 -29.87
CA SER A 452 5.67 -0.23 -30.41
C SER A 452 4.35 -0.92 -30.08
N GLY A 453 3.32 -0.13 -29.79
CA GLY A 453 1.99 -0.65 -29.50
C GLY A 453 0.90 0.41 -29.39
N PHE A 454 -0.33 -0.03 -29.23
CA PHE A 454 -1.48 0.84 -28.97
C PHE A 454 -1.74 0.93 -27.47
N PHE A 455 -1.91 2.14 -26.95
CA PHE A 455 -2.21 2.33 -25.54
C PHE A 455 -3.69 2.04 -25.26
N ASP A 456 -3.94 1.07 -24.39
CA ASP A 456 -5.28 0.75 -23.90
C ASP A 456 -5.50 1.47 -22.56
N GLU A 457 -6.33 2.51 -22.57
CA GLU A 457 -6.59 3.36 -21.40
C GLU A 457 -7.30 2.60 -20.28
N GLU A 458 -8.21 1.68 -20.64
CA GLU A 458 -8.98 0.88 -19.68
C GLU A 458 -8.06 -0.05 -18.89
N LEU A 459 -7.16 -0.74 -19.60
CA LEU A 459 -6.15 -1.62 -18.99
C LEU A 459 -4.93 -0.86 -18.45
N SER A 460 -4.78 0.42 -18.82
CA SER A 460 -3.57 1.23 -18.60
C SER A 460 -2.30 0.50 -19.01
N ALA A 461 -2.34 -0.13 -20.19
CA ALA A 461 -1.26 -0.94 -20.71
C ALA A 461 -1.06 -0.68 -22.21
N LEU A 462 0.19 -0.73 -22.65
CA LEU A 462 0.53 -0.73 -24.07
C LEU A 462 0.38 -2.17 -24.59
N LYS A 463 -0.44 -2.35 -25.63
CA LYS A 463 -0.56 -3.63 -26.34
C LYS A 463 0.42 -3.66 -27.51
N SER A 464 1.55 -4.33 -27.30
CA SER A 464 2.55 -4.60 -28.34
C SER A 464 2.28 -5.93 -29.04
N THR A 465 2.46 -5.95 -30.36
CA THR A 465 2.37 -7.19 -31.17
C THR A 465 3.51 -8.15 -30.90
N VAL A 466 4.66 -7.66 -30.43
CA VAL A 466 5.87 -8.47 -30.21
C VAL A 466 6.08 -8.78 -28.73
N PHE A 467 5.81 -7.83 -27.84
CA PHE A 467 6.08 -7.98 -26.41
C PHE A 467 4.84 -8.25 -25.55
N GLY A 468 3.64 -8.28 -26.16
CA GLY A 468 2.38 -8.42 -25.45
C GLY A 468 2.00 -7.16 -24.67
N PHE A 469 1.38 -7.33 -23.51
CA PHE A 469 1.01 -6.20 -22.64
C PHE A 469 2.21 -5.66 -21.86
N ILE A 470 2.34 -4.34 -21.83
CA ILE A 470 3.31 -3.61 -21.03
C ILE A 470 2.52 -2.66 -20.12
N GLU A 471 2.53 -2.91 -18.81
CA GLU A 471 1.83 -2.05 -17.85
C GLU A 471 2.50 -0.66 -17.80
N ILE A 472 1.69 0.39 -17.88
CA ILE A 472 2.16 1.77 -17.82
C ILE A 472 1.86 2.38 -16.44
N PRO A 473 2.91 2.78 -15.68
CA PRO A 473 2.74 3.48 -14.40
C PRO A 473 1.91 4.75 -14.56
N ARG A 474 1.14 5.10 -13.53
CA ARG A 474 0.16 6.19 -13.57
C ARG A 474 0.77 7.52 -14.01
N GLU A 475 1.97 7.80 -13.52
CA GLU A 475 2.71 9.05 -13.74
C GLU A 475 3.16 9.21 -15.20
N LYS A 476 3.27 8.11 -15.94
CA LYS A 476 3.70 8.09 -17.34
C LYS A 476 2.55 7.93 -18.33
N ARG A 477 1.30 7.74 -17.86
CA ARG A 477 0.13 7.54 -18.74
C ARG A 477 -0.13 8.75 -19.64
N SER A 478 0.12 9.97 -19.16
CA SER A 478 -0.03 11.21 -19.94
C SER A 478 0.95 11.34 -21.10
N LEU A 479 2.07 10.61 -21.06
CA LEU A 479 3.07 10.58 -22.13
C LEU A 479 2.69 9.58 -23.24
N MET A 480 1.65 8.78 -23.05
CA MET A 480 1.22 7.79 -24.03
C MET A 480 0.35 8.45 -25.10
N ILE A 481 0.52 8.01 -26.34
CA ILE A 481 -0.33 8.45 -27.46
C ILE A 481 -1.66 7.69 -27.37
N PRO A 482 -2.81 8.38 -27.32
CA PRO A 482 -4.13 7.77 -27.37
C PRO A 482 -4.29 6.84 -28.58
N ARG A 483 -5.02 5.75 -28.40
CA ARG A 483 -5.17 4.68 -29.41
C ARG A 483 -5.67 5.16 -30.77
N ASP A 484 -6.56 6.15 -30.77
CA ASP A 484 -7.13 6.79 -31.95
C ASP A 484 -6.13 7.70 -32.69
N LYS A 485 -5.10 8.19 -31.99
CA LYS A 485 -4.09 9.10 -32.54
C LYS A 485 -2.87 8.37 -33.10
N GLY A 486 -2.60 7.15 -32.66
CA GLY A 486 -1.56 6.33 -33.26
C GLY A 486 -0.90 5.34 -32.31
N VAL A 487 0.34 4.99 -32.66
CA VAL A 487 1.16 4.00 -31.96
C VAL A 487 2.12 4.73 -31.03
N THR A 488 2.24 4.27 -29.80
CA THR A 488 3.26 4.75 -28.86
C THR A 488 4.50 3.87 -28.97
N ILE A 489 5.67 4.52 -28.94
CA ILE A 489 6.98 3.85 -28.89
C ILE A 489 7.52 4.01 -27.47
N VAL A 490 7.95 2.90 -26.88
CA VAL A 490 8.57 2.86 -25.55
C VAL A 490 9.72 1.86 -25.54
N TRP A 491 10.53 1.90 -24.49
CA TRP A 491 11.61 0.97 -24.26
C TRP A 491 11.25 0.01 -23.15
N VAL A 492 11.41 -1.29 -23.40
CA VAL A 492 11.04 -2.35 -22.46
C VAL A 492 12.22 -3.23 -22.11
N ARG A 493 12.13 -3.87 -20.96
CA ARG A 493 13.05 -4.92 -20.54
C ARG A 493 12.27 -6.12 -20.04
N GLU A 494 12.89 -7.30 -20.15
CA GLU A 494 12.34 -8.51 -19.54
C GLU A 494 12.50 -8.44 -18.01
N ASP A 495 11.43 -8.69 -17.26
CA ASP A 495 11.49 -8.88 -15.81
C ASP A 495 10.80 -10.18 -15.41
N LYS A 496 11.60 -11.23 -15.26
CA LYS A 496 11.14 -12.58 -14.88
C LYS A 496 10.55 -12.64 -13.46
N ARG A 497 10.68 -11.59 -12.64
CA ARG A 497 10.07 -11.50 -11.31
C ARG A 497 8.74 -10.77 -11.32
N ASN A 498 8.41 -10.10 -12.42
CA ASN A 498 7.17 -9.35 -12.51
C ASN A 498 5.97 -10.29 -12.51
N LYS A 499 4.98 -9.95 -11.67
CA LYS A 499 3.78 -10.76 -11.48
C LYS A 499 2.62 -10.34 -12.39
N ARG A 500 2.83 -9.47 -13.39
CA ARG A 500 1.76 -8.88 -14.22
C ARG A 500 1.95 -9.04 -15.72
N ALA A 501 3.21 -9.01 -16.16
CA ALA A 501 3.60 -9.20 -17.55
C ALA A 501 5.07 -9.62 -17.63
N ARG A 502 5.49 -10.29 -18.71
CA ARG A 502 6.89 -10.67 -18.95
C ARG A 502 7.82 -9.47 -19.12
N PHE A 503 7.34 -8.43 -19.79
CA PHE A 503 8.09 -7.21 -20.09
C PHE A 503 7.54 -6.03 -19.30
N VAL A 504 8.45 -5.16 -18.85
CA VAL A 504 8.13 -3.96 -18.09
C VAL A 504 8.68 -2.73 -18.80
N LEU A 505 8.01 -1.60 -18.61
CA LEU A 505 8.48 -0.31 -19.08
C LEU A 505 9.84 0.02 -18.44
N HIS A 506 10.84 0.24 -19.29
CA HIS A 506 12.15 0.72 -18.89
C HIS A 506 12.18 2.26 -18.95
N SER A 507 11.94 2.81 -20.15
CA SER A 507 11.90 4.26 -20.40
C SER A 507 10.91 4.60 -21.52
N VAL A 508 10.46 5.85 -21.56
CA VAL A 508 9.70 6.38 -22.71
C VAL A 508 10.68 6.93 -23.76
N GLU A 509 11.78 7.51 -23.30
CA GLU A 509 12.85 8.03 -24.14
C GLU A 509 13.85 6.95 -24.53
N ALA A 510 14.50 7.16 -25.69
CA ALA A 510 15.55 6.29 -26.17
C ALA A 510 16.77 6.33 -25.23
N PRO A 511 17.37 5.17 -24.90
CA PRO A 511 18.64 5.13 -24.19
C PRO A 511 19.70 5.92 -24.97
N GLN A 512 20.40 6.84 -24.31
CA GLN A 512 21.54 7.54 -24.92
C GLN A 512 22.73 6.56 -25.01
N THR A 513 23.37 6.50 -26.18
CA THR A 513 24.66 5.85 -26.34
C THR A 513 25.74 6.70 -25.70
N VAL A 514 26.34 6.22 -24.61
CA VAL A 514 27.69 6.69 -24.24
C VAL A 514 28.62 6.07 -25.27
N ASP A 515 28.94 6.82 -26.32
CA ASP A 515 30.04 6.44 -27.21
C ASP A 515 31.32 6.45 -26.38
N ASP A 516 31.79 5.27 -25.97
CA ASP A 516 33.14 5.05 -25.43
C ASP A 516 34.23 5.21 -26.53
N GLY A 517 33.97 6.05 -27.52
CA GLY A 517 34.77 6.28 -28.71
C GLY A 517 35.00 7.75 -28.95
N ASN A 518 36.17 8.23 -28.50
CA ASN A 518 36.76 9.53 -28.77
C ASN A 518 36.04 10.73 -28.16
N ASP A 519 36.55 11.22 -27.02
CA ASP A 519 37.08 12.59 -27.02
C ASP A 519 38.05 12.81 -25.86
N THR A 520 39.33 12.81 -26.25
CA THR A 520 40.33 13.75 -25.74
C THR A 520 39.72 15.13 -25.51
N GLU A 521 40.10 15.72 -24.37
CA GLU A 521 39.92 17.14 -23.99
C GLU A 521 38.58 17.57 -23.37
N LYS A 522 38.57 17.49 -22.03
CA LYS A 522 38.02 18.49 -21.10
C LYS A 522 36.98 19.46 -21.70
N LYS A 523 35.74 19.01 -21.82
CA LYS A 523 34.57 19.91 -21.76
C LYS A 523 33.61 19.48 -20.65
N SER A 524 33.72 20.22 -19.56
CA SER A 524 32.66 20.57 -18.61
C SER A 524 31.70 19.46 -18.16
N LEU A 525 32.02 18.89 -16.98
CA LEU A 525 31.19 18.03 -16.14
C LEU A 525 29.78 18.60 -15.76
N GLY A 526 29.43 19.81 -16.20
CA GLY A 526 28.17 20.46 -15.83
C GLY A 526 26.91 19.86 -16.45
N SER A 527 27.01 19.11 -17.56
CA SER A 527 25.83 18.52 -18.20
C SER A 527 25.36 17.22 -17.54
N LEU A 528 26.26 16.48 -16.89
CA LEU A 528 25.96 15.15 -16.32
C LEU A 528 25.09 15.22 -15.05
N MET A 529 25.09 16.35 -14.34
CA MET A 529 24.32 16.48 -13.09
C MET A 529 22.83 16.72 -13.34
N ASN A 530 22.45 17.41 -14.42
CA ASN A 530 21.04 17.70 -14.71
C ASN A 530 20.26 16.47 -15.20
N GLU A 531 20.91 15.51 -15.87
CA GLU A 531 20.24 14.28 -16.33
C GLU A 531 20.17 13.20 -15.22
N ALA A 532 21.08 13.23 -14.24
CA ALA A 532 21.08 12.28 -13.12
C ALA A 532 19.90 12.49 -12.16
N GLU A 533 19.40 13.73 -12.01
CA GLU A 533 18.24 14.02 -11.15
C GLU A 533 16.92 13.45 -11.72
N GLN A 534 16.79 13.28 -13.04
CA GLN A 534 15.54 12.81 -13.65
C GLN A 534 15.35 11.29 -13.65
N CYS A 535 16.42 10.49 -13.49
CA CYS A 535 16.34 9.04 -13.66
C CYS A 535 16.14 8.21 -12.39
N TYR A 536 16.05 8.81 -11.20
CA TYR A 536 15.94 8.03 -9.95
C TYR A 536 14.86 8.52 -8.99
N VAL A 537 13.59 8.31 -9.35
CA VAL A 537 12.57 8.03 -8.31
C VAL A 537 12.78 6.59 -7.85
N ILE A 538 13.87 6.34 -7.12
CA ILE A 538 14.05 5.08 -6.41
C ILE A 538 13.10 5.13 -5.21
N GLU A 539 12.04 4.32 -5.24
CA GLU A 539 11.41 3.85 -4.00
C GLU A 539 12.55 3.34 -3.10
N LYS A 540 12.85 4.09 -2.03
CA LYS A 540 13.89 3.74 -1.05
C LYS A 540 13.48 2.44 -0.35
N PHE A 541 13.77 1.30 -0.96
CA PHE A 541 13.80 0.03 -0.25
C PHE A 541 15.07 -0.01 0.59
N ILE A 542 15.01 0.60 1.78
CA ILE A 542 15.97 0.29 2.84
C ILE A 542 15.58 -1.09 3.38
N LEU A 543 15.98 -2.14 2.67
CA LEU A 543 16.00 -3.49 3.21
C LEU A 543 17.34 -3.66 3.95
N PRO A 544 17.38 -3.55 5.29
CA PRO A 544 18.60 -3.82 6.02
C PRO A 544 19.03 -5.26 5.76
N CYS A 545 20.16 -5.44 5.09
CA CYS A 545 20.76 -6.74 4.90
C CYS A 545 21.20 -7.29 6.27
N LYS A 546 20.41 -8.20 6.86
CA LYS A 546 20.70 -8.83 8.17
C LYS A 546 21.78 -9.92 8.12
N ARG A 547 22.29 -10.30 6.93
CA ARG A 547 23.29 -11.38 6.81
C ARG A 547 24.70 -10.81 6.84
N ILE A 548 25.53 -11.34 7.74
CA ILE A 548 26.93 -10.95 7.98
C ILE A 548 27.77 -10.93 6.69
N ASP A 549 27.43 -11.80 5.72
CA ASP A 549 28.13 -11.95 4.43
C ASP A 549 27.19 -11.90 3.21
N CYS A 550 26.26 -10.94 3.13
CA CYS A 550 25.47 -10.80 1.90
C CYS A 550 26.28 -10.27 0.72
N LYS A 551 25.85 -10.64 -0.49
CA LYS A 551 26.45 -10.19 -1.76
C LYS A 551 26.55 -8.66 -1.85
N GLY A 552 25.59 -7.92 -1.29
CA GLY A 552 25.64 -6.45 -1.21
C GLY A 552 26.80 -5.91 -0.36
N LYS A 553 27.08 -6.52 0.81
CA LYS A 553 28.25 -6.16 1.64
C LYS A 553 29.56 -6.53 0.96
N GLN A 554 29.61 -7.67 0.27
CA GLN A 554 30.79 -8.06 -0.52
C GLN A 554 31.03 -7.10 -1.69
N LEU A 555 29.97 -6.67 -2.38
CA LEU A 555 30.04 -5.66 -3.44
C LEU A 555 30.56 -4.34 -2.88
N LEU A 556 29.98 -3.84 -1.79
CA LEU A 556 30.45 -2.61 -1.11
C LEU A 556 31.93 -2.73 -0.70
N LYS A 557 32.36 -3.85 -0.10
CA LYS A 557 33.78 -4.09 0.21
C LYS A 557 34.66 -4.06 -1.03
N ARG A 558 34.23 -4.66 -2.14
CA ARG A 558 34.98 -4.62 -3.42
C ARG A 558 35.08 -3.20 -3.96
N CYS A 559 33.99 -2.41 -3.87
CA CYS A 559 33.98 -1.00 -4.25
C CYS A 559 34.95 -0.19 -3.37
N PHE A 560 34.90 -0.35 -2.05
CA PHE A 560 35.82 0.34 -1.12
C PHE A 560 37.28 -0.07 -1.27
N ASN A 561 37.57 -1.31 -1.68
CA ASN A 561 38.93 -1.76 -1.94
C ASN A 561 39.47 -1.32 -3.32
N ASN A 562 38.62 -0.83 -4.22
CA ASN A 562 39.02 -0.33 -5.52
C ASN A 562 39.21 1.19 -5.46
N ARG A 563 40.47 1.63 -5.42
CA ARG A 563 40.83 3.05 -5.28
C ARG A 563 40.25 3.93 -6.39
N ALA A 564 40.10 3.41 -7.61
CA ALA A 564 39.49 4.16 -8.72
C ALA A 564 37.99 4.36 -8.49
N VAL A 565 37.27 3.30 -8.10
CA VAL A 565 35.83 3.37 -7.79
C VAL A 565 35.57 4.29 -6.60
N VAL A 566 36.40 4.21 -5.55
CA VAL A 566 36.32 5.14 -4.40
C VAL A 566 36.55 6.57 -4.85
N ASN A 567 37.56 6.85 -5.68
CA ASN A 567 37.81 8.19 -6.18
C ASN A 567 36.65 8.71 -7.05
N SER A 568 36.06 7.86 -7.89
CA SER A 568 34.87 8.23 -8.68
C SER A 568 33.65 8.49 -7.80
N LEU A 569 33.43 7.69 -6.75
CA LEU A 569 32.36 7.93 -5.77
C LEU A 569 32.60 9.21 -4.98
N ILE A 570 33.84 9.47 -4.54
CA ILE A 570 34.23 10.72 -3.88
C ILE A 570 34.01 11.90 -4.82
N GLN A 571 34.45 11.82 -6.09
CA GLN A 571 34.22 12.87 -7.07
C GLN A 571 32.74 13.13 -7.32
N ALA A 572 31.95 12.08 -7.53
CA ALA A 572 30.50 12.18 -7.73
C ALA A 572 29.75 12.73 -6.50
N SER A 573 30.33 12.57 -5.30
CA SER A 573 29.73 13.00 -4.04
C SER A 573 30.44 14.20 -3.41
N THR A 574 31.38 14.86 -4.11
CA THR A 574 32.23 15.90 -3.50
C THR A 574 31.40 17.01 -2.86
N ASP A 575 30.25 17.38 -3.44
CA ASP A 575 29.41 18.44 -2.86
C ASP A 575 28.51 17.94 -1.71
N GLU A 576 27.89 16.76 -1.83
CA GLU A 576 27.01 16.23 -0.76
C GLU A 576 27.79 15.64 0.42
N LEU A 577 28.84 14.86 0.16
CA LEU A 577 29.62 14.17 1.17
C LEU A 577 30.46 15.16 1.98
N LEU A 578 31.05 16.17 1.33
CA LEU A 578 31.85 17.18 2.00
C LEU A 578 30.96 18.12 2.83
N THR A 579 29.76 18.48 2.34
CA THR A 579 28.76 19.19 3.16
C THR A 579 28.29 18.34 4.35
N GLY A 580 28.07 17.03 4.15
CA GLY A 580 27.72 16.09 5.21
C GLY A 580 28.81 15.94 6.27
N ILE A 581 30.08 15.82 5.85
CA ILE A 581 31.25 15.73 6.74
C ILE A 581 31.48 17.05 7.47
N VAL A 582 31.38 18.20 6.80
CA VAL A 582 31.50 19.50 7.45
C VAL A 582 30.41 19.67 8.50
N LYS A 583 29.15 19.33 8.20
CA LYS A 583 28.07 19.34 9.21
C LYS A 583 28.39 18.45 10.41
N LEU A 584 28.86 17.22 10.18
CA LEU A 584 29.22 16.30 11.25
C LEU A 584 30.39 16.81 12.10
N LEU A 585 31.46 17.32 11.49
CA LEU A 585 32.62 17.87 12.20
C LEU A 585 32.30 19.17 12.94
N THR A 586 31.35 19.97 12.43
CA THR A 586 30.87 21.17 13.12
C THR A 586 29.98 20.81 14.31
N ALA A 587 29.20 19.74 14.19
CA ALA A 587 28.40 19.19 15.29
C ALA A 587 29.30 18.60 16.41
N GLU A 588 30.35 17.85 16.07
CA GLU A 588 31.30 17.32 17.07
C GLU A 588 32.06 18.44 17.80
N LYS A 589 32.38 19.56 17.12
CA LYS A 589 33.02 20.73 17.76
C LYS A 589 32.11 21.53 18.70
N LEU A 590 30.79 21.35 18.62
CA LEU A 590 29.84 21.98 19.54
C LEU A 590 29.59 21.12 20.80
N GLU A 591 29.93 19.84 20.74
CA GLU A 591 29.82 18.90 21.88
C GLU A 591 31.14 18.73 22.66
N SER A 592 32.24 19.31 22.17
CA SER A 592 33.53 19.47 22.88
C SER A 592 33.72 20.89 23.38
#